data_AF-A0A6A9TAL0-F1
#
_entry.id   AF-A0A6A9TAL0-F1
#
_cell.length_a   1.000
_cell.length_b   1.000
_cell.length_c   1.000
_cell.angle_alpha   90.00
_cell.angle_beta   90.00
_cell.angle_gamma   90.00
#
_symmetry.space_group_name_H-M   'P 1'
#
loop_
_entity.id
_entity.type
_entity.pdbx_description
1 polymer ?
#
loop_
_entity_poly.entity_id
_entity_poly.type
_entity_poly.pdbx_seq_one_letter_code
_entity_poly.pdbx_strand_id
1 'polypeptide(L)'
;MSESIDAFETDPRNSTRAELDELFHDADPDPIETLVNEGGREIDVDKREVANDEHWRGFFPTDHAFTFLNRFVPLPAGFHKRFWREGGSLVGETTDSDEVVVGHNRLREVEHNGRPYALLTYTDLVYRPFYDLLLPVTDDLAVGKAYIGRFPYGVETLTFGLTRRYGFDFLAPADHATLWDRGSVPEPEALDGAWDVRLVSNAGLSDPLFEFQFEQTEHGIDGQYEVLDTAGGDVRLEFDEDRMEMFDFSNWHDEIRQIETDFMVGKYCQNETQILPSPGDGSLGHLHAETEAGDDRLCLYYVMNARDEPISEA
;
A
#
# COMPACT_ATOMS: atom_id res chain seq x y z
N MET A 1 -0.09 -26.70 -11.78
CA MET A 1 -0.80 -25.49 -11.32
C MET A 1 -1.87 -25.16 -12.34
N SER A 2 -3.05 -24.72 -11.89
CA SER A 2 -4.06 -24.16 -12.78
C SER A 2 -3.59 -22.81 -13.33
N GLU A 3 -4.04 -22.42 -14.53
CA GLU A 3 -3.78 -21.07 -15.09
C GLU A 3 -4.23 -19.94 -14.14
N SER A 4 -5.17 -20.23 -13.22
CA SER A 4 -5.62 -19.30 -12.18
C SER A 4 -4.58 -19.04 -11.07
N ILE A 5 -3.70 -20.00 -10.75
CA ILE A 5 -2.63 -19.79 -9.76
C ILE A 5 -1.50 -18.96 -10.40
N ASP A 6 -1.13 -19.26 -11.65
CA ASP A 6 -0.03 -18.56 -12.34
C ASP A 6 -0.37 -17.06 -12.59
N ALA A 7 -1.61 -16.74 -12.96
CA ALA A 7 -2.07 -15.35 -13.08
C ALA A 7 -2.15 -14.63 -11.72
N PHE A 8 -2.45 -15.38 -10.65
CA PHE A 8 -2.62 -14.85 -9.29
C PHE A 8 -1.30 -14.68 -8.54
N GLU A 9 -0.28 -15.49 -8.82
CA GLU A 9 1.09 -15.26 -8.34
C GLU A 9 1.72 -14.00 -8.96
N THR A 10 1.25 -13.61 -10.15
CA THR A 10 1.80 -12.44 -10.86
C THR A 10 1.25 -11.12 -10.32
N ASP A 11 -0.06 -11.03 -10.04
CA ASP A 11 -0.63 -9.86 -9.36
C ASP A 11 -1.98 -10.17 -8.68
N PRO A 12 -1.96 -10.69 -7.44
CA PRO A 12 -3.17 -11.18 -6.77
C PRO A 12 -4.17 -10.08 -6.42
N ARG A 13 -3.74 -8.80 -6.44
CA ARG A 13 -4.59 -7.65 -6.09
C ARG A 13 -5.57 -7.27 -7.18
N ASN A 14 -5.28 -7.62 -8.43
CA ASN A 14 -6.15 -7.36 -9.56
C ASN A 14 -7.30 -8.37 -9.67
N SER A 15 -7.42 -9.30 -8.72
CA SER A 15 -8.49 -10.27 -8.67
C SER A 15 -9.84 -9.68 -8.28
N THR A 16 -10.86 -10.14 -8.99
CA THR A 16 -12.27 -9.98 -8.67
C THR A 16 -12.68 -10.89 -7.51
N ARG A 17 -13.85 -10.62 -6.92
CA ARG A 17 -14.42 -11.48 -5.89
C ARG A 17 -14.64 -12.90 -6.39
N ALA A 18 -15.05 -13.06 -7.64
CA ALA A 18 -15.31 -14.38 -8.21
C ALA A 18 -14.03 -15.22 -8.30
N GLU A 19 -12.90 -14.61 -8.68
CA GLU A 19 -11.61 -15.29 -8.73
C GLU A 19 -11.12 -15.66 -7.32
N LEU A 20 -11.26 -14.78 -6.34
CA LEU A 20 -10.93 -15.10 -4.95
C LEU A 20 -11.84 -16.20 -4.39
N ASP A 21 -13.13 -16.18 -4.71
CA ASP A 21 -14.07 -17.21 -4.27
C ASP A 21 -13.78 -18.56 -4.93
N GLU A 22 -13.41 -18.58 -6.21
CA GLU A 22 -12.96 -19.79 -6.93
C GLU A 22 -11.72 -20.37 -6.25
N LEU A 23 -10.70 -19.56 -6.00
CA LEU A 23 -9.49 -20.00 -5.28
C LEU A 23 -9.82 -20.53 -3.89
N PHE A 24 -10.65 -19.81 -3.14
CA PHE A 24 -11.07 -20.22 -1.80
C PHE A 24 -11.78 -21.59 -1.80
N HIS A 25 -12.47 -21.92 -2.89
CA HIS A 25 -13.23 -23.16 -3.02
C HIS A 25 -12.48 -24.31 -3.68
N ASP A 26 -11.53 -24.04 -4.57
CA ASP A 26 -10.95 -25.03 -5.46
C ASP A 26 -9.43 -25.22 -5.28
N ALA A 27 -8.70 -24.24 -4.76
CA ALA A 27 -7.25 -24.35 -4.58
C ALA A 27 -6.89 -25.29 -3.43
N ASP A 28 -5.89 -26.16 -3.61
CA ASP A 28 -5.40 -27.04 -2.55
C ASP A 28 -4.79 -26.21 -1.40
N PRO A 29 -5.23 -26.41 -0.14
CA PRO A 29 -4.72 -25.64 0.98
C PRO A 29 -3.29 -26.04 1.34
N ASP A 30 -2.45 -25.04 1.53
CA ASP A 30 -1.19 -25.20 2.25
C ASP A 30 -1.43 -25.36 3.76
N PRO A 31 -0.45 -25.91 4.50
CA PRO A 31 -0.53 -26.03 5.96
C PRO A 31 -0.81 -24.68 6.64
N ILE A 32 -1.53 -24.69 7.76
CA ILE A 32 -1.79 -23.48 8.55
C ILE A 32 -0.49 -22.79 9.00
N GLU A 33 0.59 -23.55 9.13
CA GLU A 33 1.95 -23.08 9.37
C GLU A 33 2.45 -22.04 8.38
N THR A 34 2.02 -22.12 7.11
CA THR A 34 2.41 -21.16 6.07
C THR A 34 2.00 -19.74 6.44
N LEU A 35 0.95 -19.55 7.23
CA LEU A 35 0.53 -18.22 7.69
C LEU A 35 1.51 -17.60 8.70
N VAL A 36 2.38 -18.37 9.35
CA VAL A 36 3.28 -17.83 10.38
C VAL A 36 4.29 -16.88 9.74
N ASN A 37 4.44 -15.70 10.36
CA ASN A 37 5.42 -14.71 9.99
C ASN A 37 6.75 -14.99 10.71
N GLU A 38 7.84 -15.09 9.94
CA GLU A 38 9.21 -15.23 10.44
C GLU A 38 9.91 -13.87 10.58
N GLY A 39 9.35 -12.84 9.94
CA GLY A 39 9.85 -11.48 9.94
C GLY A 39 10.80 -11.19 8.78
N GLY A 40 11.12 -9.91 8.61
CA GLY A 40 12.00 -9.44 7.55
C GLY A 40 11.24 -8.81 6.39
N ARG A 41 11.92 -7.86 5.76
CA ARG A 41 11.42 -7.08 4.64
C ARG A 41 12.57 -6.86 3.67
N GLU A 42 12.30 -7.12 2.40
CA GLU A 42 13.22 -6.90 1.30
C GLU A 42 12.52 -6.10 0.20
N ILE A 43 13.24 -5.11 -0.32
CA ILE A 43 12.79 -4.31 -1.46
C ILE A 43 13.82 -4.50 -2.56
N ASP A 44 13.41 -5.20 -3.62
CA ASP A 44 14.16 -5.43 -4.83
C ASP A 44 13.78 -4.35 -5.85
N VAL A 45 14.66 -3.37 -6.01
CA VAL A 45 14.45 -2.21 -6.88
C VAL A 45 14.45 -2.63 -8.35
N ASP A 46 15.39 -3.50 -8.76
CA ASP A 46 15.51 -3.98 -10.14
C ASP A 46 14.24 -4.70 -10.60
N LYS A 47 13.63 -5.50 -9.70
CA LYS A 47 12.37 -6.20 -9.98
C LYS A 47 11.12 -5.38 -9.67
N ARG A 48 11.27 -4.21 -9.05
CA ARG A 48 10.17 -3.38 -8.53
C ARG A 48 9.22 -4.19 -7.64
N GLU A 49 9.78 -4.98 -6.74
CA GLU A 49 9.07 -5.93 -5.88
C GLU A 49 9.42 -5.70 -4.40
N VAL A 50 8.43 -5.90 -3.55
CA VAL A 50 8.57 -5.95 -2.10
C VAL A 50 8.18 -7.34 -1.61
N ALA A 51 9.06 -7.95 -0.83
CA ALA A 51 8.79 -9.13 -0.03
C ALA A 51 8.75 -8.73 1.45
N ASN A 52 7.62 -8.93 2.11
CA ASN A 52 7.37 -8.53 3.49
C ASN A 52 6.80 -9.72 4.27
N ASP A 53 7.62 -10.28 5.16
CA ASP A 53 7.22 -11.32 6.09
C ASP A 53 7.09 -10.81 7.54
N GLU A 54 7.06 -9.50 7.74
CA GLU A 54 6.73 -8.91 9.04
C GLU A 54 5.23 -9.08 9.34
N HIS A 55 4.41 -9.04 8.30
CA HIS A 55 2.97 -9.26 8.33
C HIS A 55 2.43 -9.62 6.94
N TRP A 56 1.25 -10.24 6.91
CA TRP A 56 0.43 -10.39 5.71
C TRP A 56 -0.32 -9.10 5.43
N ARG A 57 -0.16 -8.54 4.24
CA ARG A 57 -0.91 -7.36 3.83
C ARG A 57 -2.23 -7.74 3.18
N GLY A 58 -3.31 -7.15 3.65
CA GLY A 58 -4.66 -7.37 3.16
C GLY A 58 -5.01 -6.53 1.95
N PHE A 59 -5.78 -7.11 1.03
CA PHE A 59 -6.39 -6.41 -0.09
C PHE A 59 -7.81 -6.90 -0.34
N PHE A 60 -8.64 -6.03 -0.91
CA PHE A 60 -10.01 -6.34 -1.29
C PHE A 60 -10.10 -6.57 -2.81
N PRO A 61 -11.04 -7.42 -3.26
CA PRO A 61 -11.23 -7.64 -4.69
C PRO A 61 -11.58 -6.35 -5.45
N THR A 62 -11.20 -6.28 -6.73
CA THR A 62 -11.33 -5.07 -7.56
C THR A 62 -12.77 -4.57 -7.74
N ASP A 63 -13.74 -5.49 -7.72
CA ASP A 63 -15.17 -5.22 -7.82
C ASP A 63 -15.84 -4.98 -6.45
N HIS A 64 -15.08 -4.96 -5.36
CA HIS A 64 -15.60 -4.65 -4.03
C HIS A 64 -15.96 -3.16 -3.91
N ALA A 65 -17.09 -2.85 -3.26
CA ALA A 65 -17.52 -1.46 -3.05
C ALA A 65 -16.47 -0.62 -2.28
N PHE A 66 -15.69 -1.23 -1.39
CA PHE A 66 -14.55 -0.57 -0.75
C PHE A 66 -13.48 -0.18 -1.75
N THR A 67 -13.09 -1.06 -2.68
CA THR A 67 -12.11 -0.75 -3.73
C THR A 67 -12.62 0.36 -4.65
N PHE A 68 -13.90 0.30 -5.05
CA PHE A 68 -14.54 1.35 -5.83
C PHE A 68 -14.60 2.69 -5.08
N LEU A 69 -14.93 2.69 -3.79
CA LEU A 69 -14.99 3.90 -2.98
C LEU A 69 -13.60 4.44 -2.64
N ASN A 70 -12.58 3.57 -2.48
CA ASN A 70 -11.20 3.97 -2.21
C ASN A 70 -10.60 4.78 -3.36
N ARG A 71 -11.11 4.59 -4.59
CA ARG A 71 -10.78 5.41 -5.76
C ARG A 71 -11.19 6.88 -5.63
N PHE A 72 -12.21 7.18 -4.83
CA PHE A 72 -12.80 8.52 -4.70
C PHE A 72 -12.66 9.13 -3.30
N VAL A 73 -12.50 8.30 -2.27
CA VAL A 73 -12.32 8.70 -0.88
C VAL A 73 -11.28 7.75 -0.26
N PRO A 74 -10.12 8.23 0.18
CA PRO A 74 -9.10 7.38 0.80
C PRO A 74 -9.58 6.97 2.19
N LEU A 75 -10.41 5.94 2.25
CA LEU A 75 -10.79 5.31 3.50
C LEU A 75 -9.60 4.44 3.94
N PRO A 76 -9.33 4.32 5.25
CA PRO A 76 -8.36 3.36 5.77
C PRO A 76 -8.88 1.95 5.49
N ALA A 77 -8.62 1.47 4.27
CA ALA A 77 -9.07 0.17 3.76
C ALA A 77 -7.92 -0.85 3.75
N GLY A 78 -6.69 -0.40 4.03
CA GLY A 78 -5.57 -1.29 4.28
C GLY A 78 -5.68 -1.92 5.67
N PHE A 79 -5.44 -3.21 5.74
CA PHE A 79 -5.25 -3.93 6.98
C PHE A 79 -4.08 -4.88 6.81
N HIS A 80 -3.48 -5.28 7.91
CA HIS A 80 -2.51 -6.36 7.92
C HIS A 80 -2.81 -7.36 9.02
N LYS A 81 -2.32 -8.57 8.83
CA LYS A 81 -2.44 -9.65 9.80
C LYS A 81 -1.07 -10.22 10.09
N ARG A 82 -0.74 -10.36 11.36
CA ARG A 82 0.52 -10.96 11.80
C ARG A 82 0.21 -12.21 12.61
N PHE A 83 0.91 -13.30 12.32
CA PHE A 83 0.71 -14.59 12.97
C PHE A 83 2.02 -15.15 13.51
N TRP A 84 1.99 -15.69 14.73
CA TRP A 84 3.16 -16.33 15.35
C TRP A 84 2.74 -17.47 16.27
N ARG A 85 3.75 -18.22 16.74
CA ARG A 85 3.54 -19.29 17.73
C ARG A 85 3.78 -18.77 19.13
N GLU A 86 2.81 -18.98 20.01
CA GLU A 86 2.93 -18.70 21.44
C GLU A 86 2.43 -19.91 22.24
N GLY A 87 3.29 -20.46 23.11
CA GLY A 87 2.91 -21.57 23.99
C GLY A 87 2.37 -22.80 23.26
N GLY A 88 2.86 -23.09 22.06
CA GLY A 88 2.40 -24.19 21.20
C GLY A 88 1.07 -23.93 20.50
N SER A 89 0.48 -22.73 20.63
CA SER A 89 -0.72 -22.30 19.91
C SER A 89 -0.36 -21.30 18.81
N LEU A 90 -1.17 -21.23 17.76
CA LEU A 90 -1.07 -20.16 16.76
C LEU A 90 -1.93 -18.98 17.21
N VAL A 91 -1.29 -17.82 17.31
CA VAL A 91 -1.89 -16.56 17.73
C VAL A 91 -1.59 -15.50 16.69
N GLY A 92 -2.29 -14.38 16.75
CA GLY A 92 -2.03 -13.29 15.84
C GLY A 92 -2.68 -11.99 16.24
N GLU A 93 -2.43 -11.00 15.41
CA GLU A 93 -3.03 -9.67 15.46
C GLU A 93 -3.55 -9.34 14.07
N THR A 94 -4.73 -8.72 14.02
CA THR A 94 -5.22 -8.02 12.82
C THR A 94 -5.28 -6.57 13.18
N THR A 95 -4.75 -5.74 12.31
CA THR A 95 -4.77 -4.31 12.53
C THR A 95 -4.98 -3.56 11.23
N ASP A 96 -5.48 -2.34 11.34
CA ASP A 96 -5.45 -1.41 10.22
C ASP A 96 -4.00 -1.01 9.91
N SER A 97 -3.77 -0.49 8.72
CA SER A 97 -2.42 -0.16 8.27
C SER A 97 -1.68 0.87 9.12
N ASP A 98 -2.38 1.62 9.98
CA ASP A 98 -1.81 2.62 10.89
C ASP A 98 -1.69 2.13 12.34
N GLU A 99 -1.96 0.85 12.61
CA GLU A 99 -1.86 0.24 13.94
C GLU A 99 -2.77 0.86 15.02
N VAL A 100 -3.77 1.65 14.63
CA VAL A 100 -4.71 2.31 15.54
C VAL A 100 -5.68 1.31 16.16
N VAL A 101 -6.08 0.32 15.38
CA VAL A 101 -7.03 -0.72 15.74
C VAL A 101 -6.31 -2.05 15.80
N VAL A 102 -6.15 -2.64 16.98
CA VAL A 102 -5.52 -3.95 17.14
C VAL A 102 -6.54 -4.98 17.64
N GLY A 103 -6.72 -6.06 16.87
CA GLY A 103 -7.54 -7.22 17.19
C GLY A 103 -6.70 -8.47 17.38
N HIS A 104 -6.49 -8.87 18.63
CA HIS A 104 -5.78 -10.09 19.01
C HIS A 104 -6.64 -11.31 18.71
N ASN A 105 -6.04 -12.31 18.09
CA ASN A 105 -6.74 -13.47 17.58
C ASN A 105 -5.97 -14.77 17.83
N ARG A 106 -6.69 -15.88 17.66
CA ARG A 106 -6.15 -17.23 17.71
C ARG A 106 -6.54 -17.98 16.46
N LEU A 107 -5.61 -18.81 16.00
CA LEU A 107 -5.79 -19.63 14.81
C LEU A 107 -5.77 -21.10 15.20
N ARG A 108 -6.63 -21.86 14.53
CA ARG A 108 -6.63 -23.32 14.59
C ARG A 108 -7.17 -23.88 13.29
N GLU A 109 -6.70 -25.06 12.93
CA GLU A 109 -7.27 -25.77 11.79
C GLU A 109 -8.70 -26.26 12.11
N VAL A 110 -9.57 -26.18 11.10
CA VAL A 110 -10.93 -26.72 11.12
C VAL A 110 -11.24 -27.39 9.79
N GLU A 111 -12.03 -28.46 9.84
CA GLU A 111 -12.67 -28.98 8.64
C GLU A 111 -14.00 -28.24 8.42
N HIS A 112 -14.21 -27.71 7.22
CA HIS A 112 -15.47 -27.12 6.78
C HIS A 112 -15.77 -27.59 5.35
N ASN A 113 -16.98 -28.09 5.10
CA ASN A 113 -17.37 -28.65 3.80
C ASN A 113 -16.38 -29.70 3.24
N GLY A 114 -15.79 -30.51 4.12
CA GLY A 114 -14.86 -31.57 3.75
C GLY A 114 -13.44 -31.11 3.40
N ARG A 115 -13.06 -29.86 3.73
CA ARG A 115 -11.74 -29.29 3.45
C ARG A 115 -11.18 -28.56 4.68
N PRO A 116 -9.85 -28.57 4.89
CA PRO A 116 -9.24 -27.85 6.00
C PRO A 116 -9.14 -26.35 5.72
N TYR A 117 -9.39 -25.55 6.76
CA TYR A 117 -9.20 -24.10 6.77
C TYR A 117 -8.56 -23.69 8.09
N ALA A 118 -7.86 -22.55 8.08
CA ALA A 118 -7.45 -21.88 9.29
C ALA A 118 -8.59 -21.00 9.80
N LEU A 119 -9.17 -21.36 10.96
CA LEU A 119 -10.17 -20.53 11.62
C LEU A 119 -9.48 -19.53 12.54
N LEU A 120 -9.62 -18.24 12.22
CA LEU A 120 -9.21 -17.13 13.05
C LEU A 120 -10.38 -16.67 13.91
N THR A 121 -10.17 -16.59 15.23
CA THR A 121 -11.16 -16.05 16.18
C THR A 121 -10.57 -14.93 17.02
N TYR A 122 -11.26 -13.80 17.08
CA TYR A 122 -10.83 -12.65 17.88
C TYR A 122 -11.09 -12.88 19.38
N THR A 123 -10.15 -12.43 20.20
CA THR A 123 -10.18 -12.59 21.66
C THR A 123 -10.66 -11.34 22.38
N ASP A 124 -10.51 -10.16 21.77
CA ASP A 124 -11.00 -8.88 22.27
C ASP A 124 -12.52 -8.78 22.21
N LEU A 125 -13.12 -8.19 23.25
CA LEU A 125 -14.57 -8.19 23.43
C LEU A 125 -15.34 -7.58 22.25
N VAL A 126 -14.81 -6.51 21.65
CA VAL A 126 -15.44 -5.77 20.55
C VAL A 126 -15.44 -6.59 19.26
N TYR A 127 -14.43 -7.44 19.05
CA TYR A 127 -14.23 -8.20 17.80
C TYR A 127 -14.68 -9.66 17.89
N ARG A 128 -14.98 -10.19 19.09
CA ARG A 128 -15.49 -11.57 19.32
C ARG A 128 -16.68 -12.01 18.45
N PRO A 129 -17.59 -11.12 18.01
CA PRO A 129 -18.65 -11.53 17.09
C PRO A 129 -18.14 -11.90 15.69
N PHE A 130 -16.90 -11.55 15.34
CA PHE A 130 -16.30 -11.83 14.04
C PHE A 130 -15.38 -13.04 14.08
N TYR A 131 -15.27 -13.75 12.96
CA TYR A 131 -14.26 -14.76 12.71
C TYR A 131 -13.91 -14.80 11.23
N ASP A 132 -12.70 -15.24 10.91
CA ASP A 132 -12.27 -15.42 9.53
C ASP A 132 -11.99 -16.91 9.26
N LEU A 133 -12.36 -17.38 8.07
CA LEU A 133 -11.79 -18.59 7.50
C LEU A 133 -10.70 -18.18 6.52
N LEU A 134 -9.49 -18.66 6.76
CA LEU A 134 -8.32 -18.39 5.92
C LEU A 134 -7.92 -19.68 5.22
N LEU A 135 -7.63 -19.56 3.93
CA LEU A 135 -7.08 -20.60 3.08
C LEU A 135 -5.66 -20.14 2.65
N PRO A 136 -4.59 -20.67 3.26
CA PRO A 136 -3.24 -20.50 2.74
C PRO A 136 -3.15 -21.22 1.39
N VAL A 137 -2.66 -20.53 0.35
CA VAL A 137 -2.58 -21.06 -1.01
C VAL A 137 -1.13 -21.27 -1.44
N THR A 138 -0.26 -20.30 -1.12
CA THR A 138 1.20 -20.39 -1.31
C THR A 138 1.91 -19.70 -0.15
N ASP A 139 3.25 -19.73 -0.15
CA ASP A 139 4.06 -18.97 0.79
C ASP A 139 3.78 -17.46 0.74
N ASP A 140 3.39 -16.91 -0.40
CA ASP A 140 3.19 -15.46 -0.52
C ASP A 140 1.71 -15.07 -0.55
N LEU A 141 0.80 -16.03 -0.39
CA LEU A 141 -0.61 -15.81 -0.67
C LEU A 141 -1.60 -16.62 0.17
N ALA A 142 -2.61 -15.93 0.70
CA ALA A 142 -3.77 -16.56 1.32
C ALA A 142 -5.07 -15.84 0.96
N VAL A 143 -6.18 -16.59 0.96
CA VAL A 143 -7.53 -16.04 0.73
C VAL A 143 -8.34 -16.15 2.01
N GLY A 144 -9.06 -15.09 2.37
CA GLY A 144 -9.86 -15.01 3.57
C GLY A 144 -11.32 -14.68 3.32
N LYS A 145 -12.20 -15.29 4.10
CA LYS A 145 -13.61 -14.89 4.21
C LYS A 145 -13.92 -14.53 5.65
N ALA A 146 -14.41 -13.32 5.88
CA ALA A 146 -14.85 -12.86 7.18
C ALA A 146 -16.33 -13.12 7.39
N TYR A 147 -16.68 -13.45 8.62
CA TYR A 147 -18.03 -13.79 9.04
C TYR A 147 -18.39 -13.07 10.34
N ILE A 148 -19.67 -12.76 10.49
CA ILE A 148 -20.26 -12.36 11.77
C ILE A 148 -21.12 -13.49 12.35
N GLY A 149 -20.97 -13.78 13.63
CA GLY A 149 -21.70 -14.81 14.36
C GLY A 149 -20.79 -15.90 14.89
N ARG A 150 -21.28 -17.14 14.89
CA ARG A 150 -20.56 -18.29 15.44
C ARG A 150 -20.32 -19.33 14.36
N PHE A 151 -19.06 -19.66 14.11
CA PHE A 151 -18.68 -20.76 13.24
C PHE A 151 -19.41 -22.07 13.63
N PRO A 152 -19.93 -22.86 12.67
CA PRO A 152 -19.90 -22.65 11.21
C PRO A 152 -21.14 -21.93 10.64
N TYR A 153 -21.94 -21.25 11.47
CA TYR A 153 -23.23 -20.67 11.09
C TYR A 153 -23.20 -19.14 10.95
N GLY A 154 -22.01 -18.54 10.84
CA GLY A 154 -21.89 -17.10 10.65
C GLY A 154 -22.45 -16.64 9.30
N VAL A 155 -22.78 -15.36 9.23
CA VAL A 155 -23.12 -14.69 7.97
C VAL A 155 -21.83 -14.14 7.38
N GLU A 156 -21.52 -14.52 6.14
CA GLU A 156 -20.37 -13.99 5.40
C GLU A 156 -20.52 -12.48 5.20
N THR A 157 -19.49 -11.72 5.55
CA THR A 157 -19.48 -10.26 5.44
C THR A 157 -18.61 -9.76 4.29
N LEU A 158 -17.45 -10.39 4.06
CA LEU A 158 -16.52 -10.00 3.01
C LEU A 158 -15.55 -11.13 2.63
N THR A 159 -15.06 -11.09 1.39
CA THR A 159 -13.92 -11.86 0.86
C THR A 159 -12.73 -10.92 0.70
N PHE A 160 -11.54 -11.38 1.05
CA PHE A 160 -10.29 -10.61 0.96
C PHE A 160 -9.12 -11.54 0.60
N GLY A 161 -8.06 -10.95 0.08
CA GLY A 161 -6.78 -11.63 -0.08
C GLY A 161 -5.75 -11.11 0.93
N LEU A 162 -4.71 -11.91 1.13
CA LEU A 162 -3.54 -11.62 1.94
C LEU A 162 -2.30 -11.92 1.10
N THR A 163 -1.34 -11.00 1.07
CA THR A 163 -0.08 -11.21 0.36
C THR A 163 1.14 -10.81 1.20
N ARG A 164 2.26 -11.51 0.99
CA ARG A 164 3.60 -11.13 1.46
C ARG A 164 4.50 -10.60 0.34
N ARG A 165 4.08 -10.71 -0.93
CA ARG A 165 4.83 -10.26 -2.10
C ARG A 165 3.98 -9.35 -2.97
N TYR A 166 4.50 -8.18 -3.31
CA TYR A 166 3.75 -7.19 -4.09
C TYR A 166 4.66 -6.22 -4.86
N GLY A 167 4.15 -5.68 -5.95
CA GLY A 167 4.85 -4.71 -6.79
C GLY A 167 4.88 -3.30 -6.21
N PHE A 168 5.69 -2.43 -6.83
CA PHE A 168 5.77 -1.00 -6.47
C PHE A 168 4.47 -0.23 -6.68
N ASP A 169 3.53 -0.80 -7.43
CA ASP A 169 2.19 -0.24 -7.58
C ASP A 169 1.27 -0.49 -6.36
N PHE A 170 1.80 -1.15 -5.31
CA PHE A 170 1.14 -1.34 -4.03
C PHE A 170 1.94 -0.81 -2.83
N LEU A 171 2.89 0.10 -2.97
CA LEU A 171 3.73 0.49 -1.83
C LEU A 171 2.91 0.97 -0.61
N ALA A 172 3.38 0.61 0.59
CA ALA A 172 2.94 1.19 1.85
C ALA A 172 3.85 2.37 2.25
N PRO A 173 3.44 3.23 3.20
CA PRO A 173 4.27 4.32 3.69
C PRO A 173 5.65 3.87 4.19
N ALA A 174 5.73 2.71 4.85
CA ALA A 174 6.99 2.15 5.30
C ALA A 174 7.90 1.66 4.16
N ASP A 175 7.33 1.24 3.03
CA ASP A 175 8.10 0.88 1.83
C ASP A 175 8.66 2.14 1.16
N HIS A 176 7.82 3.19 1.05
CA HIS A 176 8.25 4.51 0.58
C HIS A 176 9.37 5.09 1.44
N ALA A 177 9.25 5.05 2.76
CA ALA A 177 10.31 5.52 3.66
C ALA A 177 11.64 4.76 3.45
N THR A 178 11.58 3.45 3.22
CA THR A 178 12.77 2.64 2.93
C THR A 178 13.41 3.02 1.59
N LEU A 179 12.59 3.26 0.56
CA LEU A 179 13.07 3.74 -0.75
C LEU A 179 13.65 5.14 -0.63
N TRP A 180 12.97 6.04 0.08
CA TRP A 180 13.41 7.39 0.37
C TRP A 180 14.83 7.40 0.94
N ASP A 181 15.08 6.62 2.00
CA ASP A 181 16.40 6.56 2.64
C ASP A 181 17.51 6.02 1.73
N ARG A 182 17.17 5.23 0.70
CA ARG A 182 18.12 4.70 -0.29
C ARG A 182 18.36 5.63 -1.47
N GLY A 183 17.40 6.49 -1.78
CA GLY A 183 17.44 7.36 -2.96
C GLY A 183 18.42 8.52 -2.81
N SER A 184 18.89 9.02 -3.95
CA SER A 184 19.75 10.21 -4.06
C SER A 184 18.95 11.41 -4.57
N VAL A 185 19.44 12.62 -4.35
CA VAL A 185 18.91 13.80 -5.05
C VAL A 185 19.09 13.59 -6.56
N PRO A 186 18.04 13.74 -7.39
CA PRO A 186 18.17 13.62 -8.84
C PRO A 186 19.07 14.74 -9.38
N GLU A 187 19.93 14.39 -10.34
CA GLU A 187 20.57 15.41 -11.18
C GLU A 187 19.51 16.08 -12.07
N PRO A 188 19.67 17.35 -12.46
CA PRO A 188 18.69 18.05 -13.26
C PRO A 188 18.24 17.31 -14.53
N GLU A 189 19.18 16.68 -15.23
CA GLU A 189 18.89 15.94 -16.46
C GLU A 189 18.05 14.68 -16.23
N ALA A 190 18.03 14.14 -15.01
CA ALA A 190 17.26 12.94 -14.68
C ALA A 190 15.76 13.23 -14.55
N LEU A 191 15.36 14.49 -14.37
CA LEU A 191 13.95 14.89 -14.26
C LEU A 191 13.31 15.16 -15.62
N ASP A 192 14.11 15.41 -16.66
CA ASP A 192 13.63 15.80 -17.99
C ASP A 192 12.62 14.78 -18.55
N GLY A 193 11.48 15.28 -19.03
CA GLY A 193 10.40 14.46 -19.56
C GLY A 193 9.13 14.44 -18.69
N ALA A 194 8.23 13.52 -19.01
CA ALA A 194 6.92 13.38 -18.36
C ALA A 194 6.89 12.22 -17.36
N TRP A 195 6.13 12.40 -16.28
CA TRP A 195 6.11 11.50 -15.14
C TRP A 195 4.68 11.26 -14.66
N ASP A 196 4.35 9.98 -14.47
CA ASP A 196 3.14 9.53 -13.80
C ASP A 196 3.33 9.54 -12.30
N VAL A 197 2.53 10.34 -11.59
CA VAL A 197 2.61 10.48 -10.14
C VAL A 197 1.44 9.81 -9.46
N ARG A 198 1.76 8.91 -8.53
CA ARG A 198 0.78 8.19 -7.72
C ARG A 198 1.05 8.44 -6.25
N LEU A 199 0.02 8.83 -5.51
CA LEU A 199 0.11 9.02 -4.07
C LEU A 199 0.17 7.66 -3.36
N VAL A 200 1.05 7.56 -2.39
CA VAL A 200 1.11 6.43 -1.45
C VAL A 200 0.02 6.64 -0.39
N SER A 201 -0.64 5.57 0.01
CA SER A 201 -1.53 5.55 1.17
C SER A 201 -1.30 4.32 2.02
N ASN A 202 -1.84 4.36 3.22
CA ASN A 202 -1.95 3.20 4.10
C ASN A 202 -2.72 2.01 3.45
N ALA A 203 -3.54 2.25 2.41
CA ALA A 203 -4.33 1.23 1.72
C ALA A 203 -3.71 0.75 0.39
N GLY A 204 -2.64 1.39 -0.11
CA GLY A 204 -2.06 1.16 -1.45
C GLY A 204 -1.77 2.47 -2.19
N LEU A 205 -1.59 2.42 -3.51
CA LEU A 205 -1.42 3.63 -4.31
C LEU A 205 -2.76 4.18 -4.83
N SER A 206 -2.86 5.51 -5.01
CA SER A 206 -3.93 6.13 -5.78
C SER A 206 -3.87 5.71 -7.25
N ASP A 207 -4.91 6.00 -8.04
CA ASP A 207 -4.76 6.15 -9.49
C ASP A 207 -3.70 7.24 -9.81
N PRO A 208 -3.14 7.32 -11.03
CA PRO A 208 -2.35 8.49 -11.42
C PRO A 208 -3.22 9.74 -11.24
N LEU A 209 -2.91 10.52 -10.21
CA LEU A 209 -3.70 11.69 -9.82
C LEU A 209 -3.03 12.99 -10.30
N PHE A 210 -1.71 12.94 -10.47
CA PHE A 210 -0.90 14.06 -10.93
C PHE A 210 0.01 13.59 -12.07
N GLU A 211 0.21 14.45 -13.04
CA GLU A 211 1.23 14.30 -14.07
C GLU A 211 2.21 15.47 -13.91
N PHE A 212 3.51 15.17 -13.95
CA PHE A 212 4.55 16.20 -13.98
C PHE A 212 5.27 16.15 -15.32
N GLN A 213 5.52 17.30 -15.93
CA GLN A 213 6.40 17.44 -17.08
C GLN A 213 7.47 18.46 -16.77
N PHE A 214 8.73 18.04 -16.89
CA PHE A 214 9.89 18.89 -16.69
C PHE A 214 10.62 19.11 -18.00
N GLU A 215 11.05 20.34 -18.24
CA GLU A 215 11.88 20.70 -19.38
C GLU A 215 13.11 21.47 -18.89
N GLN A 216 14.29 21.04 -19.33
CA GLN A 216 15.53 21.77 -19.06
C GLN A 216 15.61 23.04 -19.93
N THR A 217 15.75 24.21 -19.30
CA THR A 217 15.89 25.50 -19.99
C THR A 217 17.24 26.16 -19.69
N GLU A 218 17.57 27.24 -20.39
CA GLU A 218 18.80 28.02 -20.15
C GLU A 218 18.88 28.64 -18.74
N HIS A 219 17.79 28.58 -17.96
CA HIS A 219 17.63 29.21 -16.66
C HIS A 219 17.43 28.21 -15.49
N GLY A 220 17.44 26.91 -15.76
CA GLY A 220 17.17 25.86 -14.78
C GLY A 220 16.25 24.78 -15.33
N ILE A 221 15.47 24.13 -14.47
CA ILE A 221 14.37 23.25 -14.89
C ILE A 221 13.06 24.00 -14.64
N ASP A 222 12.26 24.12 -15.69
CA ASP A 222 10.88 24.57 -15.59
C ASP A 222 9.98 23.32 -15.58
N GLY A 223 9.00 23.30 -14.68
CA GLY A 223 8.06 22.18 -14.57
C GLY A 223 6.62 22.65 -14.78
N GLN A 224 5.81 21.74 -15.31
CA GLN A 224 4.37 21.85 -15.37
C GLN A 224 3.76 20.67 -14.62
N TYR A 225 2.66 20.93 -13.92
CA TYR A 225 1.87 19.86 -13.31
C TYR A 225 0.43 19.93 -13.78
N GLU A 226 -0.21 18.78 -13.89
CA GLU A 226 -1.64 18.65 -14.14
C GLU A 226 -2.27 17.73 -13.10
N VAL A 227 -3.42 18.15 -12.55
CA VAL A 227 -4.23 17.38 -11.61
C VAL A 227 -5.55 17.02 -12.27
N LEU A 228 -5.80 15.71 -12.42
CA LEU A 228 -7.08 15.16 -12.91
C LEU A 228 -7.58 15.79 -14.23
N ASP A 229 -6.68 16.07 -15.19
CA ASP A 229 -7.01 16.68 -16.49
C ASP A 229 -7.78 18.03 -16.41
N THR A 230 -7.69 18.73 -15.27
CA THR A 230 -8.60 19.86 -14.97
C THR A 230 -7.91 21.13 -14.49
N ALA A 231 -6.79 21.02 -13.78
CA ALA A 231 -6.07 22.17 -13.23
C ALA A 231 -4.56 21.93 -13.29
N GLY A 232 -3.82 22.90 -13.84
CA GLY A 232 -2.37 22.87 -13.90
C GLY A 232 -1.74 24.21 -13.57
N GLY A 233 -0.45 24.18 -13.26
CA GLY A 233 0.34 25.35 -12.89
C GLY A 233 1.82 25.19 -13.26
N ASP A 234 2.52 26.32 -13.28
CA ASP A 234 3.97 26.37 -13.50
C ASP A 234 4.70 26.25 -12.17
N VAL A 235 5.75 25.44 -12.14
CA VAL A 235 6.58 25.22 -10.95
C VAL A 235 8.04 25.48 -11.26
N ARG A 236 8.73 26.08 -10.28
CA ARG A 236 10.16 26.37 -10.37
C ARG A 236 10.91 25.48 -9.39
N LEU A 237 11.97 24.84 -9.88
CA LEU A 237 12.82 23.94 -9.10
C LEU A 237 14.07 24.66 -8.61
N GLU A 238 14.35 24.54 -7.32
CA GLU A 238 15.62 24.93 -6.71
C GLU A 238 16.35 23.68 -6.23
N PHE A 239 17.65 23.61 -6.52
CA PHE A 239 18.52 22.51 -6.11
C PHE A 239 19.51 23.01 -5.06
N ASP A 240 19.64 22.29 -3.95
CA ASP A 240 20.77 22.41 -3.04
C ASP A 240 21.54 21.07 -2.93
N GLU A 241 22.60 21.03 -2.13
CA GLU A 241 23.46 19.83 -2.00
C GLU A 241 22.75 18.63 -1.35
N ASP A 242 21.65 18.85 -0.62
CA ASP A 242 20.95 17.87 0.20
C ASP A 242 19.49 17.62 -0.26
N ARG A 243 18.89 18.51 -1.05
CA ARG A 243 17.47 18.45 -1.50
C ARG A 243 17.21 19.19 -2.82
N MET A 244 16.15 18.76 -3.48
CA MET A 244 15.46 19.51 -4.52
C MET A 244 14.16 20.03 -3.91
N GLU A 245 13.86 21.32 -4.07
CA GLU A 245 12.61 21.94 -3.63
C GLU A 245 11.82 22.47 -4.84
N MET A 246 10.56 22.07 -4.96
CA MET A 246 9.61 22.67 -5.90
C MET A 246 8.77 23.73 -5.18
N PHE A 247 8.72 24.93 -5.72
CA PHE A 247 7.83 25.98 -5.23
C PHE A 247 6.59 26.10 -6.12
N ASP A 248 5.41 25.90 -5.52
CA ASP A 248 4.11 26.28 -6.07
C ASP A 248 3.53 27.48 -5.29
N PHE A 249 2.40 28.07 -5.71
CA PHE A 249 1.67 29.11 -4.97
C PHE A 249 1.13 28.63 -3.60
N SER A 250 1.29 27.35 -3.30
CA SER A 250 0.94 26.66 -2.07
C SER A 250 2.11 26.72 -1.07
N ASN A 251 1.83 26.79 0.25
CA ASN A 251 2.87 26.75 1.31
C ASN A 251 3.43 25.32 1.52
N TRP A 252 3.57 24.56 0.45
CA TRP A 252 4.10 23.20 0.44
C TRP A 252 5.23 23.13 -0.59
N HIS A 253 6.23 22.29 -0.33
CA HIS A 253 7.33 22.03 -1.26
C HIS A 253 7.43 20.54 -1.58
N ASP A 254 7.84 20.23 -2.81
CA ASP A 254 8.21 18.87 -3.17
C ASP A 254 9.67 18.59 -2.84
N GLU A 255 9.91 17.39 -2.32
CA GLU A 255 11.22 16.79 -2.15
C GLU A 255 11.23 15.49 -2.98
N ILE A 256 12.18 15.34 -3.92
CA ILE A 256 12.27 14.17 -4.80
C ILE A 256 13.60 13.45 -4.60
N ARG A 257 13.55 12.12 -4.59
CA ARG A 257 14.72 11.24 -4.61
C ARG A 257 14.65 10.27 -5.78
N GLN A 258 15.75 10.21 -6.52
CA GLN A 258 15.97 9.24 -7.57
C GLN A 258 16.28 7.87 -6.99
N ILE A 259 15.60 6.85 -7.48
CA ILE A 259 15.84 5.44 -7.15
C ILE A 259 16.47 4.73 -8.34
N GLU A 260 15.84 4.88 -9.51
CA GLU A 260 16.30 4.38 -10.81
C GLU A 260 16.17 5.48 -11.87
N THR A 261 16.60 5.20 -13.09
CA THR A 261 16.45 6.15 -14.21
C THR A 261 14.98 6.45 -14.53
N ASP A 262 14.09 5.49 -14.36
CA ASP A 262 12.67 5.57 -14.74
C ASP A 262 11.71 5.51 -13.53
N PHE A 263 12.25 5.63 -12.31
CA PHE A 263 11.49 5.57 -11.07
C PHE A 263 12.06 6.47 -9.98
N MET A 264 11.21 7.32 -9.42
CA MET A 264 11.55 8.23 -8.31
C MET A 264 10.51 8.13 -7.20
N VAL A 265 10.90 8.56 -6.00
CA VAL A 265 10.00 8.72 -4.87
C VAL A 265 10.03 10.17 -4.41
N GLY A 266 8.89 10.68 -3.96
CA GLY A 266 8.79 12.07 -3.53
C GLY A 266 7.90 12.26 -2.32
N LYS A 267 8.04 13.44 -1.71
CA LYS A 267 7.23 13.93 -0.60
C LYS A 267 6.81 15.35 -0.92
N TYR A 268 5.52 15.64 -0.80
CA TYR A 268 5.00 17.01 -0.87
C TYR A 268 4.61 17.42 0.54
N CYS A 269 5.35 18.34 1.17
CA CYS A 269 5.27 18.63 2.60
C CYS A 269 5.00 20.11 2.91
N GLN A 270 4.38 20.41 4.04
CA GLN A 270 4.14 21.79 4.51
C GLN A 270 5.39 22.44 5.14
N ASN A 271 5.64 23.72 4.82
CA ASN A 271 6.85 24.44 5.25
C ASN A 271 6.70 25.13 6.62
N GLU A 272 5.50 25.61 6.98
CA GLU A 272 5.28 26.33 8.24
C GLU A 272 3.90 26.03 8.86
N THR A 273 3.91 25.56 10.11
CA THR A 273 2.79 25.39 11.05
C THR A 273 1.55 24.65 10.49
N GLN A 274 1.32 23.43 11.01
CA GLN A 274 0.11 22.65 10.78
C GLN A 274 -1.18 23.50 10.76
N ILE A 275 -1.75 23.70 9.57
CA ILE A 275 -3.08 24.32 9.42
C ILE A 275 -4.18 23.35 9.90
N LEU A 276 -3.87 22.04 9.87
CA LEU A 276 -4.72 20.94 10.30
C LEU A 276 -4.00 20.15 11.40
N PRO A 277 -4.68 19.76 12.50
CA PRO A 277 -4.04 18.99 13.56
C PRO A 277 -3.50 17.67 12.99
N SER A 278 -2.25 17.33 13.36
CA SER A 278 -1.66 16.02 13.09
C SER A 278 -2.64 14.91 13.46
N PRO A 279 -2.83 13.87 12.63
CA PRO A 279 -3.50 12.64 13.07
C PRO A 279 -2.79 11.95 14.25
N GLY A 280 -1.59 12.41 14.64
CA GLY A 280 -0.70 11.77 15.61
C GLY A 280 0.49 11.14 14.88
N ASP A 281 1.17 10.18 15.51
CA ASP A 281 2.08 9.28 14.78
C ASP A 281 1.21 8.38 13.88
N GLY A 282 1.05 8.73 12.60
CA GLY A 282 0.23 7.93 11.69
C GLY A 282 -0.15 8.59 10.36
N SER A 283 -0.91 7.84 9.55
CA SER A 283 -1.44 8.31 8.26
C SER A 283 -2.97 8.42 8.32
N LEU A 284 -3.53 9.32 7.51
CA LEU A 284 -4.96 9.36 7.19
C LEU A 284 -5.11 9.28 5.67
N GLY A 285 -5.16 8.04 5.16
CA GLY A 285 -5.18 7.82 3.72
C GLY A 285 -3.85 8.22 3.10
N HIS A 286 -3.86 9.31 2.31
CA HIS A 286 -2.67 9.87 1.64
C HIS A 286 -1.92 10.93 2.46
N LEU A 287 -2.50 11.41 3.56
CA LEU A 287 -1.87 12.40 4.43
C LEU A 287 -1.06 11.70 5.52
N HIS A 288 0.22 12.02 5.62
CA HIS A 288 1.16 11.44 6.57
C HIS A 288 1.71 12.53 7.48
N ALA A 289 1.80 12.26 8.77
CA ALA A 289 2.50 13.12 9.71
C ALA A 289 3.98 12.72 9.81
N GLU A 290 4.88 13.69 9.71
CA GLU A 290 6.31 13.53 9.95
C GLU A 290 6.80 14.55 10.98
N THR A 291 7.84 14.21 11.74
CA THR A 291 8.57 15.17 12.56
C THR A 291 9.95 15.39 11.95
N GLU A 292 10.23 16.61 11.49
CA GLU A 292 11.54 17.00 10.97
C GLU A 292 12.14 18.10 11.86
N ALA A 293 13.39 17.92 12.29
CA ALA A 293 14.11 18.88 13.15
C ALA A 293 13.38 19.30 14.46
N GLY A 294 12.34 18.56 14.87
CA GLY A 294 11.54 18.83 16.06
C GLY A 294 10.19 19.51 15.78
N ASP A 295 9.88 19.81 14.53
CA ASP A 295 8.60 20.38 14.10
C ASP A 295 7.77 19.32 13.33
N ASP A 296 6.48 19.25 13.64
CA ASP A 296 5.55 18.34 12.96
C ASP A 296 5.07 18.96 11.64
N ARG A 297 5.18 18.20 10.55
CA ARG A 297 4.72 18.55 9.21
C ARG A 297 3.76 17.51 8.66
N LEU A 298 2.87 17.95 7.78
CA LEU A 298 2.00 17.06 7.00
C LEU A 298 2.59 16.90 5.61
N CYS A 299 2.62 15.66 5.13
CA CYS A 299 3.18 15.30 3.84
C CYS A 299 2.23 14.40 3.06
N LEU A 300 2.23 14.53 1.74
CA LEU A 300 1.76 13.51 0.81
C LEU A 300 2.99 12.76 0.30
N TYR A 301 3.01 11.45 0.43
CA TYR A 301 4.06 10.64 -0.17
C TYR A 301 3.61 10.23 -1.57
N TYR A 302 4.54 10.19 -2.51
CA TYR A 302 4.24 9.78 -3.87
C TYR A 302 5.41 9.03 -4.51
N VAL A 303 5.09 8.38 -5.63
CA VAL A 303 6.04 7.74 -6.52
C VAL A 303 5.85 8.27 -7.93
N MET A 304 6.94 8.33 -8.70
CA MET A 304 6.97 8.83 -10.06
C MET A 304 7.47 7.73 -10.99
N ASN A 305 6.77 7.49 -12.09
CA ASN A 305 7.23 6.60 -13.16
C ASN A 305 7.41 7.42 -14.44
N ALA A 306 8.54 7.24 -15.13
CA ALA A 306 8.77 7.94 -16.39
C ALA A 306 7.74 7.50 -17.44
N ARG A 307 7.30 8.44 -18.26
CA ARG A 307 6.39 8.23 -19.39
C ARG A 307 7.15 8.31 -20.71
N ASP A 308 6.73 7.49 -21.67
CA ASP A 308 7.23 7.56 -23.04
C ASP A 308 6.62 8.74 -23.83
N GLU A 309 5.44 9.22 -23.44
CA GLU A 309 4.70 10.28 -24.10
C GLU A 309 4.60 11.53 -23.20
N PRO A 310 4.78 12.75 -23.76
CA PRO A 310 4.62 14.00 -23.02
C PRO A 310 3.15 14.19 -22.57
N ILE A 311 2.94 15.08 -21.60
CA ILE A 311 1.58 15.47 -21.20
C ILE A 311 0.91 16.14 -22.39
N SER A 312 -0.35 15.79 -22.65
CA SER A 312 -1.15 16.40 -23.71
C SER A 312 -1.36 17.86 -23.39
N GLU A 313 -0.92 18.80 -24.24
CA GLU A 313 -1.31 20.21 -24.10
C GLU A 313 -2.86 20.32 -24.09
N ALA A 314 -3.42 20.86 -23.00
CA ALA A 314 -4.84 21.17 -22.86
C ALA A 314 -5.26 22.45 -23.62
#